data_AF-A0A0D7A899-F1
#
_entry.id   AF-A0A0D7A899-F1
#
_cell.length_a   1.000
_cell.length_b   1.000
_cell.length_c   1.000
_cell.angle_alpha   90.00
_cell.angle_beta   90.00
_cell.angle_gamma   90.00
#
_symmetry.space_group_name_H-M   'P 1'
#
loop_
_entity.id
_entity.type
_entity.pdbx_description
1 polymer ?
#
loop_
_entity_poly.entity_id
_entity_poly.type
_entity_poly.pdbx_seq_one_letter_code
_entity_poly.pdbx_strand_id
1 'polypeptide(L)'
;SAPFTELLRRSKFASFDPYIRQTYGAPQNFAQRGNFGLKRPIDLQRKNAFITFKRFEDRADYNAWNHAEQQVRFVRRFEELGVRPNVASASRWMRYISGKSDLYWLVDSEFCPGQGLLHQLPSYETKPISMAELTRMGGQRRQSVPWYEVSSIYPNADAMSPRQFRRYLKKLRALRPEFKQYLAKLCKEDESMRDRPPAVQMSHIAQTERNVHEQFLSAQTAKEFQAPGSMMICEQPHRFGGLVYDHRSTLETLL
;
A
#
# COMPACT_ATOMS: atom_id res chain seq x y z
N SER A 1 7.54 -31.79 -7.16
CA SER A 1 6.11 -31.43 -7.27
C SER A 1 5.51 -32.16 -8.47
N ALA A 2 4.26 -32.61 -8.39
CA ALA A 2 3.60 -33.30 -9.50
C ALA A 2 3.21 -32.32 -10.62
N PRO A 3 3.27 -32.71 -11.91
CA PRO A 3 3.03 -31.80 -13.04
C PRO A 3 1.62 -31.15 -13.00
N PHE A 4 0.61 -31.89 -12.55
CA PHE A 4 -0.74 -31.36 -12.36
C PHE A 4 -0.80 -30.22 -11.33
N THR A 5 -0.06 -30.32 -10.22
CA THR A 5 -0.07 -29.27 -9.18
C THR A 5 0.52 -27.95 -9.68
N GLU A 6 1.50 -28.02 -10.58
CA GLU A 6 2.09 -26.84 -11.22
C GLU A 6 1.13 -26.21 -12.23
N LEU A 7 0.45 -27.02 -13.04
CA LEU A 7 -0.60 -26.54 -13.95
C LEU A 7 -1.77 -25.90 -13.20
N LEU A 8 -2.22 -26.52 -12.10
CA LEU A 8 -3.29 -25.98 -11.28
C LEU A 8 -2.88 -24.63 -10.67
N ARG A 9 -1.67 -24.53 -10.11
CA ARG A 9 -1.13 -23.29 -9.54
C ARG A 9 -0.99 -22.16 -10.57
N ARG A 10 -0.71 -22.47 -11.84
CA ARG A 10 -0.62 -21.50 -12.93
C ARG A 10 -1.95 -21.25 -13.65
N SER A 11 -3.00 -21.99 -13.32
CA SER A 11 -4.30 -21.84 -13.97
C SER A 11 -4.94 -20.49 -13.64
N LYS A 12 -5.78 -19.97 -14.55
CA LYS A 12 -6.60 -18.77 -14.29
C LYS A 12 -7.60 -18.95 -13.14
N PHE A 13 -7.88 -20.20 -12.78
CA PHE A 13 -8.72 -20.49 -11.63
C PHE A 13 -8.00 -20.23 -10.30
N ALA A 14 -6.70 -20.55 -10.22
CA ALA A 14 -5.90 -20.34 -9.02
C ALA A 14 -5.65 -18.86 -8.68
N SER A 15 -5.86 -17.93 -9.62
CA SER A 15 -5.82 -16.49 -9.34
C SER A 15 -7.09 -15.95 -8.69
N PHE A 16 -8.10 -16.79 -8.46
CA PHE A 16 -9.32 -16.36 -7.77
C PHE A 16 -9.04 -16.06 -6.30
N ASP A 17 -9.44 -14.87 -5.85
CA ASP A 17 -9.46 -14.47 -4.45
C ASP A 17 -10.88 -14.00 -4.07
N PRO A 18 -11.54 -14.62 -3.07
CA PRO A 18 -12.89 -14.21 -2.67
C PRO A 18 -12.99 -12.82 -2.03
N TYR A 19 -11.87 -12.25 -1.56
CA TYR A 19 -11.82 -10.92 -0.97
C TYR A 19 -11.64 -9.83 -2.03
N ILE A 20 -11.13 -10.19 -3.20
CA ILE A 20 -10.98 -9.26 -4.33
C ILE A 20 -12.17 -9.47 -5.25
N ARG A 21 -12.97 -8.41 -5.45
CA ARG A 21 -14.09 -8.46 -6.40
C ARG A 21 -13.58 -8.37 -7.84
N GLN A 22 -13.03 -9.48 -8.33
CA GLN A 22 -12.53 -9.59 -9.69
C GLN A 22 -13.68 -9.69 -10.69
N THR A 23 -13.53 -9.02 -11.83
CA THR A 23 -14.46 -9.10 -12.94
C THR A 23 -13.96 -10.09 -13.99
N TYR A 24 -14.85 -10.95 -14.46
CA TYR A 24 -14.57 -11.97 -15.46
C TYR A 24 -15.41 -11.71 -16.70
N GLY A 25 -14.78 -11.85 -17.86
CA GLY A 25 -15.43 -11.83 -19.16
C GLY A 25 -15.12 -13.10 -19.91
N ALA A 26 -15.96 -13.41 -20.90
CA ALA A 26 -15.75 -14.54 -21.80
C ALA A 26 -15.80 -14.05 -23.26
N PRO A 27 -15.10 -14.73 -24.18
CA PRO A 27 -15.27 -14.46 -25.60
C PRO A 27 -16.73 -14.68 -26.01
N GLN A 28 -17.17 -13.95 -27.03
CA GLN A 28 -18.57 -13.86 -27.44
C GLN A 28 -19.27 -15.21 -27.62
N ASN A 29 -18.60 -16.18 -28.24
CA ASN A 29 -19.17 -17.51 -28.52
C ASN A 29 -19.39 -18.36 -27.26
N PHE A 30 -18.58 -18.14 -26.22
CA PHE A 30 -18.71 -18.83 -24.93
C PHE A 30 -19.73 -18.12 -24.02
N ALA A 31 -19.73 -16.79 -24.03
CA ALA A 31 -20.70 -15.98 -23.27
C ALA A 31 -22.15 -16.28 -23.68
N GLN A 32 -22.42 -16.47 -24.98
CA GLN A 32 -23.74 -16.88 -25.47
C GLN A 32 -24.24 -18.21 -24.90
N ARG A 33 -23.32 -19.09 -24.50
CA ARG A 33 -23.63 -20.40 -23.90
C ARG A 33 -23.56 -20.37 -22.37
N GLY A 34 -23.39 -19.19 -21.77
CA GLY A 34 -23.20 -19.05 -20.33
C GLY A 34 -21.86 -19.60 -19.82
N ASN A 35 -20.88 -19.85 -20.70
CA ASN A 35 -19.59 -20.41 -20.32
C ASN A 35 -18.58 -19.29 -20.04
N PHE A 36 -18.19 -19.16 -18.76
CA PHE A 36 -17.20 -18.21 -18.29
C PHE A 36 -15.95 -18.89 -17.72
N GLY A 37 -15.70 -20.16 -18.09
CA GLY A 37 -14.61 -20.96 -17.51
C GLY A 37 -14.90 -21.42 -16.07
N LEU A 38 -16.18 -21.43 -15.68
CA LEU A 38 -16.66 -21.98 -14.43
C LEU A 38 -17.03 -23.46 -14.60
N LYS A 39 -17.14 -24.18 -13.48
CA LYS A 39 -17.53 -25.60 -13.49
C LYS A 39 -18.92 -25.86 -14.07
N ARG A 40 -19.85 -24.92 -13.90
CA ARG A 40 -21.22 -24.98 -14.45
C ARG A 40 -21.52 -23.70 -15.24
N PRO A 41 -22.24 -23.77 -16.37
CA PRO A 41 -22.64 -22.58 -17.09
C PRO A 41 -23.62 -21.75 -16.26
N ILE A 42 -23.61 -20.43 -16.46
CA ILE A 42 -24.53 -19.51 -15.81
C ILE A 42 -25.64 -19.09 -16.78
N ASP A 43 -26.80 -18.74 -16.23
CA ASP A 43 -27.92 -18.25 -17.02
C ASP A 43 -27.75 -16.76 -17.40
N LEU A 44 -26.68 -16.47 -18.14
CA LEU A 44 -26.37 -15.16 -18.67
C LEU A 44 -25.87 -15.30 -20.11
N GLN A 45 -26.81 -15.30 -21.05
CA GLN A 45 -26.55 -15.57 -22.46
C GLN A 45 -26.57 -14.27 -23.29
N ARG A 46 -25.68 -13.32 -22.99
CA ARG A 46 -25.63 -12.04 -23.70
C ARG A 46 -24.24 -11.68 -24.19
N LYS A 47 -24.19 -10.81 -25.21
CA LYS A 47 -22.93 -10.28 -25.75
C LYS A 47 -22.27 -9.35 -24.74
N ASN A 48 -20.93 -9.32 -24.72
CA ASN A 48 -20.14 -8.43 -23.85
C ASN A 48 -20.55 -8.48 -22.37
N ALA A 49 -20.91 -9.68 -21.90
CA ALA A 49 -21.30 -9.91 -20.51
C ALA A 49 -20.07 -9.95 -19.60
N PHE A 50 -20.17 -9.27 -18.46
CA PHE A 50 -19.17 -9.31 -17.41
C PHE A 50 -19.82 -9.74 -16.10
N ILE A 51 -19.14 -10.63 -15.37
CA ILE A 51 -19.61 -11.18 -14.10
C ILE A 51 -18.59 -11.00 -13.00
N THR A 52 -19.07 -10.97 -11.76
CA THR A 52 -18.27 -11.07 -10.54
C THR A 52 -18.82 -12.21 -9.70
N PHE A 53 -17.96 -12.90 -8.97
CA PHE A 53 -18.36 -13.94 -8.03
C PHE A 53 -17.71 -13.72 -6.69
N LYS A 54 -18.45 -14.02 -5.62
CA LYS A 54 -17.99 -13.87 -4.23
C LYS A 54 -17.42 -15.17 -3.69
N ARG A 55 -18.00 -16.30 -4.11
CA ARG A 55 -17.61 -17.65 -3.69
C ARG A 55 -17.73 -18.56 -4.88
N PHE A 56 -16.81 -19.51 -4.97
CA PHE A 56 -16.87 -20.57 -5.95
C PHE A 56 -17.68 -21.73 -5.37
N GLU A 57 -18.80 -22.05 -6.00
CA GLU A 57 -19.84 -22.99 -5.53
C GLU A 57 -20.39 -22.70 -4.12
N ASP A 58 -21.69 -22.40 -4.04
CA ASP A 58 -22.39 -22.40 -2.75
C ASP A 58 -22.81 -23.83 -2.36
N ARG A 59 -23.21 -24.02 -1.10
CA ARG A 59 -23.70 -25.32 -0.59
C ARG A 59 -24.86 -25.90 -1.40
N ALA A 60 -25.61 -25.05 -2.09
CA ALA A 60 -26.75 -25.41 -2.91
C ALA A 60 -26.38 -25.67 -4.39
N ASP A 61 -25.12 -25.98 -4.68
CA ASP A 61 -24.66 -26.40 -6.01
C ASP A 61 -24.85 -25.36 -7.13
N TYR A 62 -25.03 -24.08 -6.79
CA TYR A 62 -25.02 -23.00 -7.77
C TYR A 62 -23.83 -22.05 -7.55
N ASN A 63 -23.42 -21.38 -8.62
CA ASN A 63 -22.43 -20.32 -8.55
C ASN A 63 -23.13 -19.00 -8.27
N ALA A 64 -22.89 -18.40 -7.10
CA ALA A 64 -23.41 -17.08 -6.78
C ALA A 64 -22.64 -16.01 -7.57
N TRP A 65 -23.27 -15.49 -8.64
CA TRP A 65 -22.68 -14.48 -9.52
C TRP A 65 -23.51 -13.19 -9.50
N ASN A 66 -22.84 -12.07 -9.79
CA ASN A 66 -23.45 -10.75 -9.94
C ASN A 66 -23.00 -10.12 -11.26
N HIS A 67 -23.86 -9.31 -11.86
CA HIS A 67 -23.49 -8.49 -13.02
C HIS A 67 -22.35 -7.52 -12.66
N ALA A 68 -21.37 -7.42 -13.56
CA ALA A 68 -20.19 -6.56 -13.39
C ALA A 68 -20.08 -5.48 -14.48
N GLU A 69 -21.09 -5.34 -15.35
CA GLU A 69 -21.05 -4.43 -16.48
C GLU A 69 -20.95 -2.97 -16.07
N GLN A 70 -21.62 -2.57 -14.99
CA GLN A 70 -21.58 -1.20 -14.52
C GLN A 70 -20.16 -0.81 -14.09
N GLN A 71 -19.43 -1.71 -13.44
CA GLN A 71 -18.05 -1.51 -13.02
C GLN A 71 -17.13 -1.39 -14.23
N VAL A 72 -17.25 -2.31 -15.20
CA VAL A 72 -16.43 -2.27 -16.43
C VAL A 72 -16.71 -1.02 -17.25
N ARG A 73 -17.99 -0.67 -17.45
CA ARG A 73 -18.37 0.56 -18.17
C ARG A 73 -17.98 1.82 -17.41
N PHE A 74 -17.95 1.78 -16.09
CA PHE A 74 -17.44 2.90 -15.30
C PHE A 74 -15.95 3.11 -15.55
N VAL A 75 -15.13 2.04 -15.45
CA VAL A 75 -13.69 2.12 -15.70
C VAL A 75 -13.41 2.61 -17.11
N ARG A 76 -14.07 2.05 -18.14
CA ARG A 76 -13.91 2.51 -19.53
C ARG A 76 -14.30 3.96 -19.73
N ARG A 77 -15.47 4.38 -19.22
CA ARG A 77 -15.88 5.80 -19.31
C ARG A 77 -14.90 6.71 -18.58
N PHE A 78 -14.35 6.25 -17.46
CA PHE A 78 -13.37 7.02 -16.71
C PHE A 78 -12.05 7.16 -17.48
N GLU A 79 -11.58 6.09 -18.12
CA GLU A 79 -10.40 6.10 -19.01
C GLU A 79 -10.63 7.02 -20.23
N GLU A 80 -11.82 6.97 -20.82
CA GLU A 80 -12.25 7.81 -21.96
C GLU A 80 -12.30 9.30 -21.60
N LEU A 81 -12.66 9.66 -20.37
CA LEU A 81 -12.63 11.06 -19.91
C LEU A 81 -11.22 11.65 -19.92
N GLY A 82 -10.20 10.79 -19.78
CA GLY A 82 -8.81 11.21 -19.78
C GLY A 82 -8.41 12.14 -18.64
N VAL A 83 -9.25 12.29 -17.62
CA VAL A 83 -9.01 13.15 -16.46
C VAL A 83 -8.24 12.39 -15.38
N ARG A 84 -7.23 13.04 -14.80
CA ARG A 84 -6.55 12.49 -13.62
C ARG A 84 -7.42 12.68 -12.37
N PRO A 85 -7.78 11.61 -11.65
CA PRO A 85 -8.56 11.74 -10.43
C PRO A 85 -7.77 12.51 -9.37
N ASN A 86 -8.41 13.47 -8.72
CA ASN A 86 -7.88 14.12 -7.53
C ASN A 86 -8.49 13.49 -6.27
N VAL A 87 -7.65 13.04 -5.34
CA VAL A 87 -8.10 12.51 -4.05
C VAL A 87 -8.19 13.67 -3.08
N ALA A 88 -9.41 14.01 -2.64
CA ALA A 88 -9.61 15.08 -1.68
C ALA A 88 -8.85 14.79 -0.37
N SER A 89 -8.08 15.77 0.12
CA SER A 89 -7.23 15.62 1.30
C SER A 89 -7.97 15.17 2.56
N ALA A 90 -9.23 15.59 2.70
CA ALA A 90 -10.07 15.24 3.84
C ALA A 90 -10.79 13.88 3.70
N SER A 91 -10.69 13.21 2.55
CA SER A 91 -11.41 11.96 2.28
C SER A 91 -10.91 10.81 3.16
N ARG A 92 -11.81 9.85 3.45
CA ARG A 92 -11.45 8.62 4.18
C ARG A 92 -10.38 7.81 3.44
N TRP A 93 -10.42 7.81 2.11
CA TRP A 93 -9.42 7.17 1.25
C TRP A 93 -8.05 7.82 1.43
N MET A 94 -7.99 9.16 1.39
CA MET A 94 -6.74 9.87 1.69
C MET A 94 -6.25 9.56 3.09
N ARG A 95 -7.10 9.53 4.12
CA ARG A 95 -6.65 9.18 5.49
C ARG A 95 -6.19 7.72 5.63
N TYR A 96 -6.79 6.80 4.88
CA TYR A 96 -6.36 5.40 4.85
C TYR A 96 -4.97 5.25 4.21
N ILE A 97 -4.71 6.08 3.21
CA ILE A 97 -3.50 6.01 2.39
C ILE A 97 -2.40 6.96 2.87
N SER A 98 -2.73 8.07 3.51
CA SER A 98 -1.79 9.10 3.96
C SER A 98 -0.88 8.45 5.00
N GLY A 99 0.41 8.36 4.68
CA GLY A 99 1.43 7.56 5.37
C GLY A 99 1.90 6.29 4.63
N LYS A 100 1.11 5.77 3.67
CA LYS A 100 1.35 4.51 2.92
C LYS A 100 1.47 4.65 1.40
N SER A 101 0.85 5.62 0.72
CA SER A 101 1.06 5.82 -0.74
C SER A 101 1.96 6.99 -1.13
N ASP A 102 2.31 7.87 -0.19
CA ASP A 102 3.41 8.81 -0.44
C ASP A 102 4.75 8.08 -0.43
N LEU A 103 4.75 6.81 0.03
CA LEU A 103 5.75 5.82 -0.35
C LEU A 103 5.66 5.67 -1.87
N TYR A 104 6.56 6.37 -2.55
CA TYR A 104 6.94 6.23 -3.95
C TYR A 104 6.41 4.94 -4.52
N TRP A 105 5.29 5.01 -5.24
CA TRP A 105 5.03 3.96 -6.20
C TRP A 105 6.20 4.09 -7.15
N LEU A 106 7.18 3.17 -7.05
CA LEU A 106 8.21 2.99 -8.07
C LEU A 106 7.47 2.47 -9.31
N VAL A 107 6.65 3.35 -9.91
CA VAL A 107 6.23 3.15 -11.29
C VAL A 107 7.51 3.40 -12.04
N ASP A 108 8.14 2.33 -12.49
CA ASP A 108 9.20 2.38 -13.49
C ASP A 108 8.54 2.77 -14.82
N SER A 109 7.96 3.97 -14.86
CA SER A 109 7.51 4.58 -16.09
C SER A 109 8.71 5.33 -16.64
N GLU A 110 9.31 4.76 -17.66
CA GLU A 110 10.35 5.38 -18.50
C GLU A 110 9.92 6.76 -19.06
N PHE A 111 8.63 7.10 -18.97
CA PHE A 111 8.03 8.36 -19.41
C PHE A 111 7.74 9.36 -18.28
N CYS A 112 8.16 9.11 -17.04
CA CYS A 112 7.97 10.05 -15.95
C CYS A 112 9.27 10.84 -15.66
N PRO A 113 9.51 12.00 -16.30
CA PRO A 113 10.64 12.84 -15.94
C PRO A 113 10.39 13.45 -14.54
N GLY A 114 11.07 12.91 -13.53
CA GLY A 114 11.29 13.63 -12.27
C GLY A 114 10.30 13.41 -11.12
N GLN A 115 9.49 12.34 -11.10
CA GLN A 115 8.65 12.02 -9.92
C GLN A 115 9.08 10.78 -9.12
N GLY A 116 10.21 10.17 -9.50
CA GLY A 116 10.92 9.18 -8.68
C GLY A 116 12.16 9.80 -8.06
N LEU A 117 12.00 10.64 -7.03
CA LEU A 117 12.99 11.09 -6.01
C LEU A 117 12.56 12.45 -5.45
N LEU A 118 11.53 12.45 -4.60
CA LEU A 118 11.33 13.53 -3.63
C LEU A 118 11.49 13.00 -2.21
N HIS A 119 12.53 12.18 -2.00
CA HIS A 119 13.29 12.46 -0.80
C HIS A 119 13.74 13.90 -0.99
N GLN A 120 13.39 14.76 -0.05
CA GLN A 120 14.21 15.93 0.21
C GLN A 120 15.64 15.40 0.37
N LEU A 121 16.41 15.36 -0.72
CA LEU A 121 17.82 15.61 -0.58
C LEU A 121 17.87 16.92 0.20
N PRO A 122 18.58 17.00 1.33
CA PRO A 122 18.78 18.27 2.00
C PRO A 122 19.20 19.25 0.91
N SER A 123 18.52 20.39 0.82
CA SER A 123 18.81 21.42 -0.17
C SER A 123 20.29 21.78 -0.06
N TYR A 124 21.13 21.15 -0.88
CA TYR A 124 22.52 21.51 -0.98
C TYR A 124 22.56 22.68 -1.95
N GLU A 125 23.14 23.80 -1.49
CA GLU A 125 23.55 24.87 -2.38
C GLU A 125 24.33 24.24 -3.55
N THR A 126 23.80 24.39 -4.76
CA THR A 126 24.43 23.92 -5.98
C THR A 126 25.68 24.76 -6.23
N LYS A 127 26.79 24.39 -5.60
CA LYS A 127 28.11 24.76 -6.11
C LYS A 127 28.33 23.95 -7.39
N PRO A 128 28.64 24.57 -8.54
CA PRO A 128 28.85 23.84 -9.77
C PRO A 128 30.04 22.89 -9.59
N ILE A 129 29.76 21.59 -9.63
CA ILE A 129 30.76 20.53 -9.52
C ILE A 129 31.53 20.50 -10.85
N SER A 130 32.85 20.55 -10.76
CA SER A 130 33.75 20.48 -11.90
C SER A 130 33.64 19.10 -12.59
N MET A 131 33.65 19.09 -13.92
CA MET A 131 33.69 17.86 -14.74
C MET A 131 34.85 16.91 -14.35
N ALA A 132 35.92 17.43 -13.75
CA ALA A 132 37.06 16.64 -13.28
C ALA A 132 36.78 15.85 -11.98
N GLU A 133 35.79 16.27 -11.18
CA GLU A 133 35.38 15.54 -9.96
C GLU A 133 34.44 14.37 -10.28
N LEU A 134 33.68 14.46 -11.38
CA LEU A 134 32.72 13.44 -11.80
C LEU A 134 33.39 12.11 -12.14
N THR A 135 34.61 12.14 -12.68
CA THR A 135 35.40 10.96 -13.06
C THR A 135 36.01 10.24 -11.85
N ARG A 136 36.11 10.90 -10.68
CA ARG A 136 36.65 10.28 -9.45
C ARG A 136 35.60 9.54 -8.61
N MET A 137 34.30 9.72 -8.87
CA MET A 137 33.21 9.12 -8.10
C MET A 137 32.65 7.81 -8.67
N GLY A 138 33.37 7.14 -9.58
CA GLY A 138 33.04 5.78 -10.03
C GLY A 138 33.25 4.76 -8.91
N GLY A 139 32.29 4.60 -7.99
CA GLY A 139 32.32 3.52 -6.99
C GLY A 139 31.60 3.78 -5.67
N GLN A 140 31.13 4.99 -5.39
CA GLN A 140 30.30 5.24 -4.21
C GLN A 140 28.87 4.78 -4.52
N ARG A 141 28.59 3.52 -4.14
CA ARG A 141 27.23 2.98 -4.05
C ARG A 141 26.41 4.00 -3.26
N ARG A 142 25.51 4.72 -3.94
CA ARG A 142 24.56 5.62 -3.29
C ARG A 142 23.94 4.82 -2.15
N GLN A 143 24.20 5.24 -0.91
CA GLN A 143 23.46 4.67 0.21
C GLN A 143 22.01 5.04 -0.07
N SER A 144 21.23 4.04 -0.51
CA SER A 144 19.79 4.17 -0.55
C SER A 144 19.38 4.65 0.83
N VAL A 145 18.72 5.80 0.92
CA VAL A 145 18.03 6.15 2.15
C VAL A 145 17.18 4.94 2.49
N PRO A 146 17.44 4.27 3.62
CA PRO A 146 16.82 2.98 3.80
C PRO A 146 15.31 3.16 3.85
N TRP A 147 14.61 2.32 3.11
CA TRP A 147 13.15 2.28 2.95
C TRP A 147 12.36 2.20 4.27
N TYR A 148 13.04 2.15 5.43
CA TYR A 148 12.47 2.16 6.76
C TYR A 148 12.18 3.56 7.34
N GLU A 149 12.65 4.65 6.73
CA GLU A 149 12.53 5.99 7.35
C GLU A 149 11.16 6.67 7.19
N VAL A 150 10.30 6.23 6.27
CA VAL A 150 9.08 7.02 5.92
C VAL A 150 7.76 6.23 6.01
N SER A 151 7.78 4.93 6.30
CA SER A 151 6.52 4.21 6.42
C SER A 151 6.01 4.23 7.86
N SER A 152 5.18 5.21 8.20
CA SER A 152 4.38 5.22 9.42
C SER A 152 3.28 4.14 9.34
N ILE A 153 3.70 2.88 9.22
CA ILE A 153 2.81 1.72 9.16
C ILE A 153 2.38 1.43 10.60
N TYR A 154 1.32 2.10 11.02
CA TYR A 154 0.56 1.69 12.18
C TYR A 154 -0.82 1.17 11.75
N PRO A 155 -1.39 0.20 12.48
CA PRO A 155 -2.76 -0.22 12.27
C PRO A 155 -3.73 0.97 12.41
N ASN A 156 -4.65 1.13 11.47
CA ASN A 156 -5.64 2.21 11.53
C ASN A 156 -6.65 1.92 12.66
N ALA A 157 -6.52 2.62 13.78
CA ALA A 157 -7.37 2.46 14.96
C ALA A 157 -8.85 2.74 14.66
N ASP A 158 -9.15 3.72 13.81
CA ASP A 158 -10.51 4.12 13.44
C ASP A 158 -11.22 3.06 12.58
N ALA A 159 -10.45 2.21 11.90
CA ALA A 159 -10.98 1.13 11.08
C ALA A 159 -11.20 -0.18 11.86
N MET A 160 -10.75 -0.27 13.12
CA MET A 160 -10.87 -1.50 13.91
C MET A 160 -12.27 -1.67 14.48
N SER A 161 -12.79 -2.90 14.44
CA SER A 161 -13.94 -3.25 15.28
C SER A 161 -13.59 -3.13 16.77
N PRO A 162 -14.58 -2.91 17.67
CA PRO A 162 -14.31 -2.77 19.10
C PRO A 162 -13.52 -3.95 19.70
N ARG A 163 -13.75 -5.17 19.21
CA ARG A 163 -13.02 -6.36 19.65
C ARG A 163 -11.57 -6.36 19.17
N GLN A 164 -11.32 -5.97 17.92
CA GLN A 164 -9.96 -5.82 17.39
C GLN A 164 -9.21 -4.72 18.15
N PHE A 165 -9.86 -3.59 18.39
CA PHE A 165 -9.28 -2.47 19.12
C PHE A 165 -8.86 -2.88 20.55
N ARG A 166 -9.70 -3.63 21.28
CA ARG A 166 -9.32 -4.17 22.61
C ARG A 166 -8.10 -5.08 22.56
N ARG A 167 -8.00 -5.95 21.55
CA ARG A 167 -6.82 -6.82 21.34
C ARG A 167 -5.58 -5.98 21.03
N TYR A 168 -5.74 -4.96 20.20
CA TYR A 168 -4.68 -4.02 19.86
C TYR A 168 -4.18 -3.27 21.12
N LEU A 169 -5.08 -2.76 21.97
CA LEU A 169 -4.71 -2.15 23.25
C LEU A 169 -3.95 -3.11 24.17
N LYS A 170 -4.32 -4.39 24.20
CA LYS A 170 -3.57 -5.40 24.97
C LYS A 170 -2.15 -5.57 24.43
N LYS A 171 -1.96 -5.60 23.10
CA LYS A 171 -0.62 -5.64 22.45
C LYS A 171 0.18 -4.37 22.81
N LEU A 172 -0.42 -3.19 22.70
CA LEU A 172 0.24 -1.93 23.05
C LEU A 172 0.67 -1.86 24.51
N ARG A 173 -0.17 -2.33 25.45
CA ARG A 173 0.18 -2.36 26.88
C ARG A 173 1.36 -3.29 27.16
N ALA A 174 1.49 -4.39 26.42
CA ALA A 174 2.62 -5.30 26.54
C ALA A 174 3.94 -4.68 26.09
N LEU A 175 3.91 -3.70 25.17
CA LEU A 175 5.09 -2.96 24.69
C LEU A 175 5.53 -1.81 25.61
N ARG A 176 4.80 -1.56 26.71
CA ARG A 176 5.12 -0.49 27.67
C ARG A 176 6.55 -0.54 28.24
N PRO A 177 7.13 -1.70 28.66
CA PRO A 177 8.50 -1.72 29.15
C PRO A 177 9.52 -1.35 28.06
N GLU A 178 9.33 -1.83 26.83
CA GLU A 178 10.17 -1.47 25.69
C GLU A 178 10.07 0.02 25.37
N PHE A 179 8.86 0.60 25.44
CA PHE A 179 8.67 2.03 25.24
C PHE A 179 9.37 2.87 26.31
N LYS A 180 9.33 2.45 27.58
CA LYS A 180 10.08 3.12 28.65
C LYS A 180 11.59 3.09 28.39
N GLN A 181 12.12 1.97 27.90
CA GLN A 181 13.53 1.87 27.52
C GLN A 181 13.86 2.78 26.33
N TYR A 182 12.95 2.88 25.36
CA TYR A 182 13.08 3.79 24.22
C TYR A 182 13.15 5.25 24.69
N LEU A 183 12.22 5.69 25.55
CA LEU A 183 12.25 7.02 26.15
C LEU A 183 13.54 7.28 26.93
N ALA A 184 13.99 6.30 27.72
CA ALA A 184 15.24 6.42 28.48
C ALA A 184 16.49 6.55 27.58
N LYS A 185 16.47 6.03 26.35
CA LYS A 185 17.54 6.26 25.37
C LYS A 185 17.50 7.70 24.84
N LEU A 186 16.33 8.18 24.46
CA LEU A 186 16.15 9.56 24.01
C LEU A 186 16.57 10.58 25.08
N CYS A 187 16.23 10.33 26.36
CA CYS A 187 16.68 11.18 27.47
C CYS A 187 18.21 11.24 27.63
N LYS A 188 18.96 10.19 27.24
CA LYS A 188 20.42 10.16 27.35
C LYS A 188 21.12 10.93 26.23
N GLU A 189 20.47 10.97 25.07
CA GLU A 189 20.92 11.69 23.89
C GLU A 189 20.72 13.20 24.05
N ASP A 190 19.66 13.62 24.75
CA ASP A 190 19.45 15.03 25.10
C ASP A 190 20.30 15.45 26.32
N GLU A 191 21.41 16.13 26.07
CA GLU A 191 22.34 16.59 27.10
C GLU A 191 21.69 17.54 28.12
N SER A 192 20.64 18.26 27.73
CA SER A 192 19.93 19.22 28.60
C SER A 192 19.08 18.55 29.69
N MET A 193 18.88 17.24 29.58
CA MET A 193 17.95 16.47 30.41
C MET A 193 18.65 15.52 31.39
N ARG A 194 19.98 15.35 31.29
CA ARG A 194 20.76 14.38 32.09
C ARG A 194 20.63 14.56 33.60
N ASP A 195 20.53 15.81 34.08
CA ASP A 195 20.50 16.13 35.51
C ASP A 195 19.10 16.14 36.13
N ARG A 196 18.05 16.00 35.33
CA ARG A 196 16.66 16.04 35.82
C ARG A 196 16.23 14.68 36.38
N PRO A 197 15.30 14.61 37.35
CA PRO A 197 14.77 13.33 37.82
C PRO A 197 14.11 12.53 36.68
N PRO A 198 14.27 11.19 36.60
CA PRO A 198 13.75 10.36 35.51
C PRO A 198 12.24 10.51 35.25
N ALA A 199 11.46 10.76 36.30
CA ALA A 199 10.02 10.99 36.19
C ALA A 199 9.68 12.27 35.40
N VAL A 200 10.47 13.34 35.60
CA VAL A 200 10.30 14.65 34.94
C VAL A 200 10.80 14.59 33.49
N GLN A 201 11.89 13.86 33.24
CA GLN A 201 12.40 13.65 31.89
C GLN A 201 11.36 12.95 31.00
N MET A 202 10.78 11.84 31.48
CA MET A 202 9.79 11.07 30.71
C MET A 202 8.51 11.86 30.43
N SER A 203 8.01 12.64 31.41
CA SER A 203 6.80 13.45 31.21
C SER A 203 7.04 14.60 30.24
N HIS A 204 8.22 15.20 30.26
CA HIS A 204 8.58 16.30 29.38
C HIS A 204 8.71 15.83 27.93
N ILE A 205 9.43 14.74 27.65
CA ILE A 205 9.52 14.20 26.27
C ILE A 205 8.14 13.84 25.73
N ALA A 206 7.28 13.24 26.57
CA ALA A 206 5.91 12.89 26.18
C ALA A 206 5.01 14.11 25.90
N GLN A 207 5.34 15.30 26.41
CA GLN A 207 4.57 16.53 26.22
C GLN A 207 5.15 17.43 25.11
N THR A 208 6.48 17.46 24.99
CA THR A 208 7.20 18.35 24.08
C THR A 208 7.25 17.78 22.67
N GLU A 209 7.48 16.47 22.54
CA GLU A 209 7.59 15.82 21.24
C GLU A 209 6.28 15.11 20.90
N ARG A 210 5.50 15.71 19.99
CA ARG A 210 4.14 15.23 19.66
C ARG A 210 4.11 13.84 18.99
N ASN A 211 5.24 13.35 18.49
CA ASN A 211 5.30 12.16 17.61
C ASN A 211 6.19 11.00 18.12
N VAL A 212 6.69 11.05 19.36
CA VAL A 212 7.60 10.01 19.89
C VAL A 212 6.97 8.62 19.89
N HIS A 213 5.68 8.57 20.22
CA HIS A 213 4.93 7.33 20.21
C HIS A 213 4.76 6.77 18.79
N GLU A 214 4.57 7.62 17.78
CA GLU A 214 4.46 7.21 16.38
C GLU A 214 5.78 6.63 15.87
N GLN A 215 6.91 7.28 16.19
CA GLN A 215 8.24 6.80 15.84
C GLN A 215 8.57 5.46 16.51
N PHE A 216 8.21 5.29 17.78
CA PHE A 216 8.40 4.01 18.46
C PHE A 216 7.58 2.89 17.79
N LEU A 217 6.31 3.18 17.48
CA LEU A 217 5.43 2.21 16.84
C LEU A 217 5.89 1.87 15.42
N SER A 218 6.33 2.87 14.63
CA SER A 218 6.85 2.61 13.30
C SER A 218 8.12 1.77 13.34
N ALA A 219 9.05 2.07 14.26
CA ALA A 219 10.26 1.27 14.46
C ALA A 219 9.95 -0.18 14.87
N GLN A 220 8.95 -0.37 15.74
CA GLN A 220 8.54 -1.72 16.15
C GLN A 220 7.89 -2.48 14.98
N THR A 221 7.01 -1.84 14.22
CA THR A 221 6.40 -2.43 13.04
C THR A 221 7.46 -2.78 11.98
N ALA A 222 8.45 -1.89 11.76
CA ALA A 222 9.55 -2.15 10.83
C ALA A 222 10.36 -3.40 11.23
N LYS A 223 10.62 -3.60 12.52
CA LYS A 223 11.24 -4.83 13.02
C LYS A 223 10.39 -6.08 12.76
N GLU A 224 9.07 -5.99 12.92
CA GLU A 224 8.15 -7.11 12.62
C GLU A 224 8.21 -7.51 11.13
N PHE A 225 8.34 -6.52 10.23
CA PHE A 225 8.51 -6.78 8.79
C PHE A 225 9.92 -7.30 8.44
N GLN A 226 10.95 -6.83 9.12
CA GLN A 226 12.36 -7.20 8.86
C GLN A 226 12.78 -8.52 9.51
N ALA A 227 11.97 -9.10 10.40
CA ALA A 227 12.34 -10.31 11.12
C ALA A 227 12.62 -11.47 10.13
N PRO A 228 13.71 -12.23 10.32
CA PRO A 228 14.02 -13.37 9.46
C PRO A 228 12.92 -14.43 9.61
N GLY A 229 12.22 -14.73 8.51
CA GLY A 229 11.04 -15.60 8.51
C GLY A 229 9.70 -14.88 8.67
N SER A 230 9.69 -13.54 8.71
CA SER A 230 8.44 -12.79 8.62
C SER A 230 7.75 -13.05 7.28
N MET A 231 6.48 -13.46 7.35
CA MET A 231 5.60 -13.59 6.18
C MET A 231 4.70 -12.36 6.01
N MET A 232 4.99 -11.28 6.74
CA MET A 232 4.18 -10.07 6.68
C MET A 232 4.48 -9.29 5.41
N ILE A 233 3.43 -8.89 4.70
CA ILE A 233 3.51 -8.07 3.49
C ILE A 233 3.03 -6.67 3.85
N CYS A 234 3.84 -5.66 3.53
CA CYS A 234 3.41 -4.27 3.66
C CYS A 234 2.38 -3.97 2.57
N GLU A 235 1.21 -3.49 2.96
CA GLU A 235 0.24 -3.00 2.00
C GLU A 235 0.74 -1.69 1.37
N GLN A 236 0.73 -1.61 0.04
CA GLN A 236 1.04 -0.42 -0.73
C GLN A 236 -0.14 -0.09 -1.64
N PRO A 237 -1.23 0.46 -1.08
CA PRO A 237 -2.41 0.77 -1.87
C PRO A 237 -2.09 1.84 -2.92
N HIS A 238 -2.57 1.64 -4.14
CA HIS A 238 -2.43 2.64 -5.20
C HIS A 238 -3.19 3.92 -4.84
N ARG A 239 -2.59 5.10 -5.04
CA ARG A 239 -3.19 6.41 -4.70
C ARG A 239 -4.61 6.57 -5.25
N PHE A 240 -4.82 6.14 -6.50
CA PHE A 240 -6.11 6.20 -7.18
C PHE A 240 -6.87 4.86 -7.21
N GLY A 241 -6.46 3.88 -6.39
CA GLY A 241 -7.12 2.57 -6.31
C GLY A 241 -7.08 1.75 -7.61
N GLY A 242 -6.06 1.96 -8.44
CA GLY A 242 -5.91 1.28 -9.74
C GLY A 242 -6.83 1.79 -10.85
N LEU A 243 -7.49 2.95 -10.68
CA LEU A 243 -8.31 3.57 -11.74
C LEU A 243 -7.48 4.13 -12.89
N VAL A 244 -6.30 4.65 -12.57
CA VAL A 244 -5.38 5.26 -13.56
C VAL A 244 -3.96 4.86 -13.17
N TYR A 245 -3.25 4.24 -14.09
CA TYR A 245 -1.81 3.96 -13.98
C TYR A 245 -0.96 4.93 -14.80
N ASP A 246 -1.59 5.72 -15.65
CA ASP A 246 -0.95 6.70 -16.51
C ASP A 246 -0.69 8.02 -15.77
N HIS A 247 0.47 8.61 -16.02
CA HIS A 247 0.87 9.91 -15.50
C HIS A 247 0.66 10.99 -16.55
N ARG A 248 -0.60 11.20 -16.95
CA ARG A 248 -0.95 12.24 -17.92
C ARG A 248 -0.48 13.61 -17.45
N SER A 249 0.12 14.35 -18.36
CA SER A 249 0.52 15.72 -18.11
C SER A 249 -0.70 16.62 -17.95
N THR A 250 -0.55 17.75 -17.25
CA THR A 250 -1.64 18.73 -17.11
C THR A 250 -2.11 19.28 -18.46
N LEU A 251 -1.22 19.31 -19.46
CA LEU A 251 -1.54 19.77 -20.81
C LEU A 251 -2.46 18.79 -21.56
N GLU A 252 -2.21 17.49 -21.44
CA GLU A 252 -3.06 16.44 -22.04
C GLU A 252 -4.46 16.41 -21.44
N THR A 253 -4.64 16.87 -20.20
CA THR A 253 -5.96 16.94 -19.56
C THR A 253 -6.79 18.16 -19.95
N LEU A 254 -6.20 19.15 -20.65
CA LEU A 254 -6.85 20.43 -20.99
C LEU A 254 -7.19 20.57 -22.49
N LEU A 255 -6.72 19.65 -23.33
CA LEU A 255 -7.01 19.58 -24.77
C LEU A 255 -8.23 18.66 -25.02
#